data_AF-A0A8C6MYC3-F1
#
_entry.id   AF-A0A8C6MYC3-F1
#
_cell.length_a   1.000
_cell.length_b   1.000
_cell.length_c   1.000
_cell.angle_alpha   90.00
_cell.angle_beta   90.00
_cell.angle_gamma   90.00
#
_symmetry.space_group_name_H-M   'P 1'
#
loop_
_entity.id
_entity.type
_entity.pdbx_description
1 polymer ?
#
loop_
_entity_poly.entity_id
_entity_poly.type
_entity_poly.pdbx_seq_one_letter_code
_entity_poly.pdbx_strand_id
1 'polypeptide(L)'
;MDYPVRKILPPASLCKLSSARWGVCWVNFEALIITMSVLGGSVLLGITVCCCYCCRRKKSRKPDKSDERAMREQEERRVRQEERRAEMKSRHDEIRKKYGLFKEQNPYEKF
;
A
#
# COMPACT_ATOMS: atom_id res chain seq x y z
N MET A 1 -36.43 33.41 -28.41
CA MET A 1 -36.13 32.01 -28.03
C MET A 1 -34.94 32.05 -27.08
N ASP A 2 -35.20 32.09 -25.78
CA ASP A 2 -34.14 32.12 -24.77
C ASP A 2 -33.52 30.72 -24.63
N TYR A 3 -32.27 30.61 -25.07
CA TYR A 3 -31.49 29.39 -24.95
C TYR A 3 -31.33 29.03 -23.46
N PRO A 4 -31.61 27.77 -23.03
CA PRO A 4 -31.63 27.43 -21.62
C PRO A 4 -30.21 27.33 -21.03
N VAL A 5 -29.67 28.48 -20.63
CA VAL A 5 -28.33 28.62 -20.01
C VAL A 5 -28.22 27.90 -18.64
N ARG A 6 -29.35 27.44 -18.10
CA ARG A 6 -29.45 26.88 -16.73
C ARG A 6 -29.45 25.36 -16.68
N LYS A 7 -29.57 24.65 -17.81
CA LYS A 7 -29.62 23.19 -17.85
C LYS A 7 -28.45 22.64 -18.63
N ILE A 8 -27.57 21.89 -17.95
CA ILE A 8 -26.42 21.20 -18.55
C ILE A 8 -26.86 20.22 -19.65
N LEU A 9 -28.04 19.61 -19.50
CA LEU A 9 -28.70 18.83 -20.54
C LEU A 9 -30.02 19.52 -20.97
N PRO A 10 -30.16 19.94 -22.24
CA PRO A 10 -31.47 20.32 -22.75
C PRO A 10 -32.41 19.10 -22.73
N PRO A 11 -33.69 19.26 -22.37
CA PRO A 11 -34.64 18.16 -22.36
C PRO A 11 -34.77 17.54 -23.76
N ALA A 12 -34.95 16.21 -23.82
CA ALA A 12 -35.05 15.44 -25.06
C ALA A 12 -36.21 15.87 -25.98
N SER A 13 -37.13 16.69 -25.47
CA SER A 13 -38.21 17.30 -26.24
C SER A 13 -37.75 18.43 -27.17
N LEU A 14 -36.60 19.07 -26.90
CA LEU A 14 -36.06 20.16 -27.71
C LEU A 14 -35.08 19.67 -28.78
N CYS A 15 -34.36 18.58 -28.51
CA CYS A 15 -33.36 18.03 -29.43
C CYS A 15 -33.10 16.54 -29.12
N LYS A 16 -32.93 15.71 -30.16
CA LYS A 16 -32.47 14.33 -29.99
C LYS A 16 -31.04 14.33 -29.41
N LEU A 17 -30.75 13.34 -28.58
CA LEU A 17 -29.44 13.18 -27.91
C LEU A 17 -28.27 13.14 -28.90
N SER A 18 -28.52 12.64 -30.11
CA SER A 18 -27.59 12.60 -31.25
C SER A 18 -27.32 13.95 -31.93
N SER A 19 -28.04 15.01 -31.56
CA SER A 19 -27.96 16.32 -32.20
C SER A 19 -27.52 17.41 -31.23
N ALA A 20 -27.51 17.08 -29.93
CA ALA A 20 -26.91 17.92 -28.90
C ALA A 20 -25.38 17.85 -29.02
N ARG A 21 -24.72 19.02 -28.95
CA ARG A 21 -23.26 19.17 -29.03
C ARG A 21 -22.74 19.75 -27.73
N TRP A 22 -21.64 19.20 -27.20
CA TRP A 22 -21.03 19.65 -25.95
C TRP A 22 -19.69 20.33 -26.20
N GLY A 23 -19.61 21.64 -25.94
CA GLY A 23 -18.39 22.45 -26.02
C GLY A 23 -17.84 22.68 -27.43
N VAL A 24 -17.94 21.69 -28.33
CA VAL A 24 -17.42 21.70 -29.69
C VAL A 24 -18.44 21.10 -30.68
N CYS A 25 -18.39 21.56 -31.93
CA CYS A 25 -19.39 21.21 -32.95
C CYS A 25 -19.31 19.76 -33.48
N TRP A 26 -18.27 19.00 -33.15
CA TRP A 26 -18.07 17.66 -33.67
C TRP A 26 -18.33 16.55 -32.64
N VAL A 27 -18.45 16.90 -31.35
CA VAL A 27 -18.62 15.92 -30.27
C VAL A 27 -20.08 15.88 -29.84
N ASN A 28 -20.66 14.68 -29.98
CA ASN A 28 -22.07 14.38 -29.74
C ASN A 28 -22.29 13.95 -28.28
N PHE A 29 -23.41 14.35 -27.66
CA PHE A 29 -23.74 13.92 -26.29
C PHE A 29 -23.87 12.40 -26.19
N GLU A 30 -24.42 11.75 -27.21
CA GLU A 30 -24.49 10.29 -27.28
C GLU A 30 -23.10 9.66 -27.21
N ALA A 31 -22.14 10.16 -28.00
CA ALA A 31 -20.75 9.69 -27.98
C ALA A 31 -20.05 9.96 -26.63
N LEU A 32 -20.37 11.08 -25.98
CA LEU A 32 -19.81 11.42 -24.66
C LEU A 32 -20.32 10.48 -23.56
N ILE A 33 -21.61 10.18 -23.56
CA ILE A 33 -22.19 9.26 -22.58
C ILE A 33 -21.61 7.86 -22.76
N ILE A 34 -21.49 7.40 -24.01
CA ILE A 34 -20.89 6.10 -24.32
C ILE A 34 -19.43 6.06 -23.83
N THR A 35 -18.62 7.07 -24.16
CA THR A 35 -17.21 7.09 -23.76
C THR A 35 -17.03 7.17 -22.24
N MET A 36 -17.80 8.00 -21.53
CA MET A 36 -17.78 8.05 -20.06
C MET A 36 -18.24 6.74 -19.42
N SER A 37 -19.23 6.08 -20.02
CA SER A 37 -19.71 4.78 -19.54
C SER A 37 -18.66 3.69 -19.73
N VAL A 38 -17.95 3.68 -20.86
CA VAL A 38 -16.88 2.71 -21.12
C VAL A 38 -15.66 2.97 -20.24
N LEU A 39 -15.22 4.22 -20.11
CA LEU A 39 -14.10 4.59 -19.23
C LEU A 39 -14.43 4.33 -17.75
N GLY A 40 -15.58 4.81 -17.28
CA GLY A 40 -16.03 4.57 -15.91
C GLY A 40 -16.26 3.09 -15.64
N GLY A 41 -16.94 2.39 -16.56
CA GLY A 41 -17.24 0.97 -16.46
C GLY A 41 -15.99 0.10 -16.45
N SER A 42 -15.02 0.35 -17.34
CA SER A 42 -13.75 -0.38 -17.37
C SER A 42 -12.91 -0.16 -16.12
N VAL A 43 -12.84 1.07 -15.61
CA VAL A 43 -12.14 1.37 -14.34
C VAL A 43 -12.81 0.68 -13.17
N LEU A 44 -14.14 0.79 -13.05
CA LEU A 44 -14.91 0.14 -11.98
C LEU A 44 -14.80 -1.38 -12.05
N LEU A 45 -14.85 -1.97 -13.24
CA LEU A 45 -14.71 -3.40 -13.46
C LEU A 45 -13.28 -3.87 -13.15
N GLY A 46 -12.27 -3.11 -13.57
CA GLY A 46 -10.88 -3.35 -13.22
C GLY A 46 -10.63 -3.33 -11.72
N ILE A 47 -11.16 -2.32 -11.01
CA ILE A 47 -11.08 -2.23 -9.54
C ILE A 47 -11.85 -3.38 -8.89
N THR A 48 -13.06 -3.67 -9.35
CA THR A 48 -13.90 -4.73 -8.77
C THR A 48 -13.25 -6.09 -8.93
N VAL A 49 -12.70 -6.41 -10.11
CA VAL A 49 -11.94 -7.64 -10.34
C VAL A 49 -10.68 -7.65 -9.49
N CYS A 50 -9.86 -6.60 -9.51
CA CYS A 50 -8.65 -6.52 -8.69
C CYS A 50 -8.95 -6.70 -7.18
N CYS A 51 -9.95 -6.00 -6.65
CA CYS A 51 -10.35 -6.11 -5.24
C CYS A 51 -11.01 -7.46 -4.91
N CYS A 52 -11.80 -8.03 -5.82
CA CYS A 52 -12.47 -9.31 -5.59
C CYS A 52 -11.53 -10.51 -5.69
N TYR A 53 -10.52 -10.47 -6.55
CA TYR A 53 -9.59 -11.59 -6.74
C TYR A 53 -8.30 -11.44 -5.92
N CYS A 54 -7.71 -10.25 -5.84
CA CYS A 54 -6.47 -10.02 -5.08
C CYS A 54 -6.74 -9.70 -3.60
N CYS A 55 -7.75 -8.86 -3.29
CA CYS A 55 -8.01 -8.45 -1.91
C CYS A 55 -8.90 -9.42 -1.13
N ARG A 56 -9.80 -10.21 -1.74
CA ARG A 56 -10.51 -11.27 -0.99
C ARG A 56 -9.59 -12.39 -0.52
N ARG A 57 -8.59 -12.77 -1.33
CA ARG A 57 -7.55 -13.73 -0.96
C ARG A 57 -6.65 -13.21 0.18
N LYS A 58 -6.44 -11.89 0.23
CA LYS A 58 -5.73 -11.23 1.34
C LYS A 58 -6.63 -10.95 2.55
N LYS A 59 -7.95 -10.78 2.39
CA LYS A 59 -8.89 -10.52 3.49
C LYS A 59 -9.30 -11.80 4.25
N SER A 60 -9.18 -12.99 3.63
CA SER A 60 -9.20 -14.25 4.38
C SER A 60 -7.96 -14.42 5.25
N ARG A 61 -6.85 -13.80 4.86
CA ARG A 61 -5.75 -13.51 5.76
C ARG A 61 -6.10 -12.24 6.56
N LYS A 62 -7.09 -12.37 7.45
CA LYS A 62 -7.11 -11.50 8.63
C LYS A 62 -5.68 -11.50 9.20
N PRO A 63 -5.17 -10.43 9.84
CA PRO A 63 -4.06 -10.56 10.76
C PRO A 63 -4.56 -11.50 11.87
N ASP A 64 -4.48 -12.79 11.56
CA ASP A 64 -5.13 -13.83 12.30
C ASP A 64 -4.29 -14.04 13.54
N LYS A 65 -4.87 -14.68 14.54
CA LYS A 65 -4.21 -15.02 15.80
C LYS A 65 -2.84 -15.72 15.59
N SER A 66 -2.61 -16.28 14.40
CA SER A 66 -1.33 -16.80 13.90
C SER A 66 -0.23 -15.75 13.68
N ASP A 67 -0.53 -14.59 13.09
CA ASP A 67 0.47 -13.54 12.84
C ASP A 67 0.92 -12.93 14.17
N GLU A 68 0.01 -12.78 15.14
CA GLU A 68 0.32 -12.32 16.49
C GLU A 68 1.16 -13.36 17.27
N ARG A 69 0.85 -14.66 17.13
CA ARG A 69 1.69 -15.75 17.67
C ARG A 69 3.07 -15.79 17.00
N ALA A 70 3.15 -15.57 15.69
CA ALA A 70 4.42 -15.54 14.97
C ALA A 70 5.32 -14.39 15.43
N MET A 71 4.74 -13.21 15.71
CA MET A 71 5.50 -12.10 16.31
C MET A 71 6.02 -12.45 17.71
N ARG A 72 5.19 -13.04 18.57
CA ARG A 72 5.61 -13.46 19.92
C ARG A 72 6.72 -14.51 19.88
N GLU A 73 6.60 -15.52 19.02
CA GLU A 73 7.66 -16.52 18.84
C GLU A 73 8.96 -15.91 18.32
N GLN A 74 8.87 -14.94 17.39
CA GLN A 74 10.05 -14.26 16.86
C GLN A 74 10.73 -13.41 17.95
N GLU A 75 9.95 -12.74 18.78
CA GLU A 75 10.43 -11.97 19.92
C GLU A 75 11.10 -12.88 20.95
N GLU A 76 10.49 -14.00 21.34
CA GLU A 76 11.12 -14.97 22.24
C GLU A 76 12.44 -15.54 21.68
N ARG A 77 12.50 -15.81 20.38
CA ARG A 77 13.74 -16.28 19.73
C ARG A 77 14.81 -15.20 19.74
N ARG A 78 14.44 -13.93 19.56
CA ARG A 78 15.36 -12.78 19.65
C ARG A 78 15.89 -12.65 21.07
N VAL A 79 15.03 -12.66 22.08
CA VAL A 79 15.43 -12.59 23.49
C VAL A 79 16.40 -13.72 23.84
N ARG A 80 16.09 -14.98 23.47
CA ARG A 80 17.02 -16.11 23.69
C ARG A 80 18.36 -15.97 22.96
N GLN A 81 18.37 -15.33 21.79
CA GLN A 81 19.62 -15.06 21.07
C GLN A 81 20.43 -13.95 21.74
N GLU A 82 19.77 -12.90 22.19
CA GLU A 82 20.39 -11.78 22.91
C GLU A 82 20.95 -12.23 24.25
N GLU A 83 20.22 -13.08 24.98
CA GLU A 83 20.67 -13.68 26.24
C GLU A 83 21.95 -14.51 26.04
N ARG A 84 21.98 -15.41 25.03
CA ARG A 84 23.20 -16.17 24.69
C ARG A 84 24.36 -15.27 24.27
N ARG A 85 24.09 -14.18 23.56
CA ARG A 85 25.13 -13.22 23.16
C ARG A 85 25.67 -12.46 24.37
N ALA A 86 24.80 -12.06 25.29
CA ALA A 86 25.18 -11.39 26.53
C ALA A 86 25.99 -12.32 27.44
N GLU A 87 25.58 -13.58 27.58
CA GLU A 87 26.30 -14.61 28.34
C GLU A 87 27.70 -14.89 27.73
N MET A 88 27.80 -15.09 26.42
CA MET A 88 29.10 -15.25 25.77
C MET A 88 29.99 -14.02 25.97
N LYS A 89 29.40 -12.81 25.87
CA LYS A 89 30.13 -11.57 26.08
C LYS A 89 30.62 -11.42 27.51
N SER A 90 29.78 -11.72 28.51
CA SER A 90 30.19 -11.66 29.92
C SER A 90 31.29 -12.67 30.23
N ARG A 91 31.17 -13.92 29.76
CA ARG A 91 32.22 -14.93 29.91
C ARG A 91 33.54 -14.51 29.26
N HIS A 92 33.49 -13.94 28.06
CA HIS A 92 34.67 -13.40 27.39
C HIS A 92 35.27 -12.21 28.15
N ASP A 93 34.45 -11.30 28.65
CA ASP A 93 34.91 -10.13 29.39
C ASP A 93 35.49 -10.52 30.75
N GLU A 94 34.95 -11.53 31.43
CA GLU A 94 35.51 -12.11 32.66
C GLU A 94 36.88 -12.75 32.43
N ILE A 95 37.03 -13.54 31.35
CA ILE A 95 38.33 -14.10 30.96
C ILE A 95 39.31 -12.95 30.66
N ARG A 96 38.87 -11.93 29.92
CA ARG A 96 39.69 -10.75 29.62
C ARG A 96 40.18 -10.06 30.90
N LYS A 97 39.32 -9.92 31.92
CA LYS A 97 39.71 -9.36 33.24
C LYS A 97 40.70 -10.27 33.98
N LYS A 98 40.41 -11.57 34.03
CA LYS A 98 41.24 -12.56 34.75
C LYS A 98 42.68 -12.59 34.27
N TYR A 99 42.90 -12.45 32.96
CA TYR A 99 44.22 -12.48 32.36
C TYR A 99 44.80 -11.08 32.06
N GLY A 100 44.17 -10.01 32.57
CA GLY A 100 44.66 -8.65 32.35
C GLY A 100 44.65 -8.20 30.88
N LEU A 101 43.88 -8.86 30.00
CA LEU A 101 43.69 -8.45 28.60
C LEU A 101 42.73 -7.25 28.46
N PHE A 102 42.35 -6.61 29.57
CA PHE A 102 41.71 -5.29 29.49
C PHE A 102 42.77 -4.34 28.94
N LYS A 103 42.56 -3.83 27.72
CA LYS A 103 43.44 -2.85 27.06
C LYS A 103 43.62 -1.63 27.97
N GLU A 104 44.59 -1.68 28.86
CA GLU A 104 45.42 -0.52 29.13
C GLU A 104 45.99 -0.14 27.75
N GLN A 105 45.64 1.07 27.29
CA GLN A 105 45.88 1.65 25.96
C GLN A 105 46.71 0.79 25.01
N ASN A 106 46.06 0.28 23.96
CA ASN A 106 46.66 -0.56 22.92
C ASN A 106 47.96 0.09 22.40
N PRO A 107 49.17 -0.43 22.70
CA PRO A 107 50.44 0.22 22.33
C PRO A 107 50.68 0.33 20.80
N TYR A 108 49.83 -0.35 20.02
CA TYR A 108 49.79 -0.37 18.57
C TYR A 108 48.69 0.51 17.94
N GLU A 109 47.94 1.32 18.71
CA GLU A 109 47.11 2.43 18.16
C GLU A 109 47.99 3.63 17.77
N LYS A 110 49.03 3.38 16.95
CA LYS A 110 49.75 4.43 16.23
C LYS A 110 49.47 4.29 14.75
N PHE A 111 49.03 5.44 14.21
CA PHE A 111 48.69 5.80 12.83
C PHE A 111 47.24 5.53 12.42
#